data_AF-A0A1Q7J4V7-F1
#
_entry.id   AF-A0A1Q7J4V7-F1
#
_cell.length_a   1.000
_cell.length_b   1.000
_cell.length_c   1.000
_cell.angle_alpha   90.00
_cell.angle_beta   90.00
_cell.angle_gamma   90.00
#
_symmetry.space_group_name_H-M   'P 1'
#
loop_
_entity.id
_entity.type
_entity.pdbx_description
1 polymer ?
#
loop_
_entity_poly.entity_id
_entity_poly.type
_entity_poly.pdbx_seq_one_letter_code
_entity_poly.pdbx_strand_id
1 'polypeptide(L)'
;MTTKDNSDKPAIVLVHGAFADGSGWQHVIPLLEQDGYTVIAVQNPLTSFGDDVATTKRVIDAQKGSVVAVGHSYGGAVITAAAAGNAHVKALVYVAAFAPDAREKIGELLDKYGPSAFSAALAPPDAAGFLYIDRAKFHDVVAKDVSLAEARVMAATQKPIAGAGLGRPFPRGISWPRKIRPSNRSFSDSWPNEWAPIRPRSSRVTCPLSRIRKKSPN
;
A
#
# COMPACT_ATOMS: atom_id res chain seq x y z
N MET A 1 -21.93 32.07 8.35
CA MET A 1 -21.33 30.95 7.59
C MET A 1 -20.30 30.31 8.49
N THR A 2 -20.62 29.19 9.12
CA THR A 2 -19.69 28.45 9.98
C THR A 2 -18.87 27.51 9.11
N THR A 3 -17.56 27.77 9.02
CA THR A 3 -16.59 26.83 8.44
C THR A 3 -16.57 25.60 9.32
N LYS A 4 -16.95 24.45 8.76
CA LYS A 4 -16.84 23.15 9.42
C LYS A 4 -15.35 22.92 9.69
N ASP A 5 -14.94 22.93 10.95
CA ASP A 5 -13.57 22.60 11.32
C ASP A 5 -13.26 21.19 10.82
N ASN A 6 -12.32 21.06 9.88
CA ASN A 6 -11.81 19.77 9.41
C ASN A 6 -10.91 19.09 10.47
N SER A 7 -11.00 19.48 11.76
CA SER A 7 -10.15 18.99 12.84
C SER A 7 -10.45 17.56 13.30
N ASP A 8 -11.58 16.97 12.87
CA ASP A 8 -12.00 15.65 13.35
C ASP A 8 -11.45 14.48 12.52
N LYS A 9 -11.07 14.71 11.25
CA LYS A 9 -10.56 13.63 10.39
C LYS A 9 -9.07 13.42 10.61
N PRO A 10 -8.60 12.15 10.74
CA PRO A 10 -7.19 11.89 10.87
C PRO A 10 -6.44 12.27 9.59
N ALA A 11 -5.20 12.72 9.72
CA ALA A 11 -4.30 12.85 8.59
C ALA A 11 -3.90 11.45 8.09
N ILE A 12 -3.85 11.26 6.77
CA ILE A 12 -3.44 10.01 6.15
C ILE A 12 -1.99 10.16 5.67
N VAL A 13 -1.09 9.40 6.27
CA VAL A 13 0.33 9.39 5.90
C VAL A 13 0.60 8.15 5.05
N LEU A 14 0.83 8.34 3.75
CA LEU A 14 1.06 7.30 2.76
C LEU A 14 2.56 7.05 2.58
N VAL A 15 2.98 5.80 2.72
CA VAL A 15 4.39 5.38 2.65
C VAL A 15 4.56 4.35 1.54
N HIS A 16 5.37 4.70 0.54
CA HIS A 16 5.65 3.86 -0.61
C HIS A 16 6.53 2.65 -0.26
N GLY A 17 6.55 1.67 -1.16
CA GLY A 17 7.42 0.50 -1.09
C GLY A 17 8.84 0.77 -1.61
N ALA A 18 9.67 -0.27 -1.62
CA ALA A 18 10.97 -0.24 -2.28
C ALA A 18 10.78 0.03 -3.79
N PHE A 19 11.77 0.63 -4.44
CA PHE A 19 11.74 0.95 -5.88
C PHE A 19 10.66 1.94 -6.32
N ALA A 20 9.95 2.57 -5.38
CA ALA A 20 8.90 3.53 -5.64
C ALA A 20 9.19 4.88 -4.98
N ASP A 21 8.37 5.88 -5.30
CA ASP A 21 8.33 7.18 -4.63
C ASP A 21 6.89 7.51 -4.19
N GLY A 22 6.69 8.69 -3.61
CA GLY A 22 5.36 9.13 -3.19
C GLY A 22 4.33 9.28 -4.32
N SER A 23 4.76 9.40 -5.58
CA SER A 23 3.85 9.56 -6.73
C SER A 23 3.10 8.27 -7.07
N GLY A 24 3.53 7.11 -6.57
CA GLY A 24 2.78 5.85 -6.70
C GLY A 24 1.38 5.90 -6.08
N TRP A 25 1.09 6.90 -5.25
CA TRP A 25 -0.23 7.15 -4.67
C TRP A 25 -1.10 8.13 -5.46
N GLN A 26 -0.68 8.56 -6.66
CA GLN A 26 -1.33 9.62 -7.45
C GLN A 26 -2.83 9.39 -7.71
N HIS A 27 -3.28 8.14 -7.80
CA HIS A 27 -4.70 7.81 -8.00
C HIS A 27 -5.50 7.71 -6.69
N VAL A 28 -4.82 7.55 -5.55
CA VAL A 28 -5.44 7.41 -4.22
C VAL A 28 -5.58 8.76 -3.52
N ILE A 29 -4.56 9.62 -3.63
CA ILE A 29 -4.52 10.95 -3.03
C ILE A 29 -5.79 11.76 -3.35
N PRO A 30 -6.19 11.97 -4.63
CA PRO A 30 -7.33 12.83 -4.93
C PRO A 30 -8.65 12.28 -4.38
N LEU A 31 -8.81 10.96 -4.29
CA LEU A 31 -10.01 10.34 -3.73
C LEU A 31 -10.13 10.61 -2.22
N LEU A 32 -9.02 10.46 -1.49
CA LEU A 32 -8.97 10.75 -0.06
C LEU A 32 -9.13 12.24 0.24
N GLU A 33 -8.53 13.11 -0.57
CA GLU A 33 -8.71 14.57 -0.44
C GLU A 33 -10.13 15.00 -0.75
N GLN A 34 -10.78 14.39 -1.77
CA GLN A 34 -12.20 14.61 -2.07
C GLN A 34 -13.10 14.20 -0.89
N ASP A 35 -12.72 13.15 -0.18
CA ASP A 35 -13.39 12.73 1.06
C ASP A 35 -13.05 13.65 2.26
N GLY A 36 -12.22 14.67 2.09
CA GLY A 36 -11.90 15.67 3.10
C GLY A 36 -10.81 15.26 4.09
N TYR A 37 -10.00 14.25 3.76
CA TYR A 37 -8.81 13.92 4.53
C TYR A 37 -7.63 14.83 4.16
N THR A 38 -6.78 15.16 5.13
CA THR A 38 -5.44 15.67 4.83
C THR A 38 -4.55 14.49 4.47
N VAL A 39 -3.90 14.52 3.31
CA VAL A 39 -3.09 13.40 2.81
C VAL A 39 -1.64 13.84 2.63
N ILE A 40 -0.69 13.03 3.10
CA ILE A 40 0.73 13.28 2.95
C ILE A 40 1.41 12.01 2.42
N ALA A 41 1.99 12.08 1.23
CA ALA A 41 2.84 11.02 0.70
C ALA A 41 4.30 11.25 1.13
N VAL A 42 4.86 10.34 1.92
CA VAL A 42 6.24 10.41 2.41
C VAL A 42 7.21 10.09 1.28
N GLN A 43 8.26 10.88 1.16
CA GLN A 43 9.37 10.65 0.22
C GLN A 43 10.55 10.01 0.95
N ASN A 44 10.47 8.71 1.18
CA ASN A 44 11.51 7.97 1.91
C ASN A 44 12.80 7.87 1.07
N PRO A 45 13.98 8.09 1.66
CA PRO A 45 15.25 8.09 0.92
C PRO A 45 15.63 6.72 0.33
N LEU A 46 15.20 5.60 0.93
CA LEU A 46 15.59 4.22 0.58
C LEU A 46 17.10 3.92 0.68
N THR A 47 17.83 4.77 1.42
CA THR A 47 19.26 4.62 1.72
C THR A 47 19.50 3.67 2.89
N SER A 48 18.58 3.65 3.86
CA SER A 48 18.57 2.69 4.96
C SER A 48 17.19 2.62 5.61
N PHE A 49 16.88 1.49 6.25
CA PHE A 49 15.63 1.35 7.00
C PHE A 49 15.50 2.39 8.13
N GLY A 50 16.61 2.73 8.79
CA GLY A 50 16.62 3.74 9.84
C GLY A 50 16.24 5.13 9.33
N ASP A 51 16.78 5.52 8.17
CA ASP A 51 16.49 6.83 7.57
C ASP A 51 15.03 6.91 7.08
N ASP A 52 14.49 5.82 6.54
CA ASP A 52 13.09 5.74 6.11
C ASP A 52 12.13 5.85 7.31
N VAL A 53 12.46 5.18 8.42
CA VAL A 53 11.71 5.29 9.68
C VAL A 53 11.79 6.70 10.23
N ALA A 54 12.97 7.31 10.28
CA ALA A 54 13.15 8.68 10.78
C ALA A 54 12.39 9.69 9.91
N THR A 55 12.44 9.54 8.59
CA THR A 55 11.73 10.39 7.62
C THR A 55 10.22 10.29 7.82
N THR A 56 9.71 9.07 7.89
CA THR A 56 8.27 8.81 8.11
C THR A 56 7.82 9.33 9.47
N LYS A 57 8.58 9.07 10.53
CA LYS A 57 8.27 9.53 11.89
C LYS A 57 8.20 11.06 11.96
N ARG A 58 9.15 11.76 11.33
CA ARG A 58 9.13 13.23 11.25
C ARG A 58 7.86 13.76 10.58
N VAL A 59 7.37 13.07 9.54
CA VAL A 59 6.10 13.45 8.88
C VAL A 59 4.90 13.18 9.80
N ILE A 60 4.86 12.03 10.48
CA ILE A 60 3.80 11.71 11.45
C ILE A 60 3.77 12.74 12.59
N ASP A 61 4.92 13.06 13.18
CA ASP A 61 5.04 13.99 14.31
C ASP A 61 4.68 15.44 13.93
N ALA A 62 4.75 15.79 12.64
CA ALA A 62 4.36 17.12 12.16
C ALA A 62 2.83 17.30 12.08
N GLN A 63 2.05 16.23 12.23
CA GLN A 63 0.59 16.31 12.16
C GLN A 63 -0.01 16.82 13.48
N LYS A 64 -0.97 17.73 13.39
CA LYS A 64 -1.61 18.35 14.57
C LYS A 64 -2.66 17.45 15.24
N GLY A 65 -3.15 16.44 14.55
CA GLY A 65 -4.28 15.60 14.96
C GLY A 65 -3.97 14.11 14.97
N SER A 66 -5.02 13.29 14.96
CA SER A 66 -4.89 11.85 14.81
C SER A 66 -4.30 11.50 13.44
N VAL A 67 -3.55 10.40 13.36
CA VAL A 67 -2.90 9.93 12.13
C VAL A 67 -3.32 8.50 11.82
N VAL A 68 -3.53 8.21 10.54
CA VAL A 68 -3.55 6.85 9.98
C VAL A 68 -2.35 6.72 9.08
N ALA A 69 -1.46 5.76 9.37
CA ALA A 69 -0.31 5.49 8.53
C ALA A 69 -0.61 4.30 7.61
N VAL A 70 -0.36 4.47 6.31
CA VAL A 70 -0.63 3.49 5.26
C VAL A 70 0.69 3.14 4.59
N GLY A 71 1.03 1.86 4.53
CA GLY A 71 2.30 1.38 3.98
C GLY A 71 2.06 0.37 2.88
N HIS A 72 2.68 0.58 1.71
CA HIS A 72 2.69 -0.39 0.62
C HIS A 72 3.98 -1.22 0.63
N SER A 73 3.91 -2.54 0.45
CA SER A 73 5.09 -3.42 0.37
C SER A 73 6.06 -3.18 1.55
N TYR A 74 7.32 -2.87 1.28
CA TYR A 74 8.34 -2.41 2.24
C TYR A 74 7.86 -1.30 3.19
N GLY A 75 7.04 -0.37 2.70
CA GLY A 75 6.49 0.74 3.49
C GLY A 75 5.68 0.27 4.70
N GLY A 76 5.13 -0.96 4.67
CA GLY A 76 4.49 -1.59 5.82
C GLY A 76 5.43 -1.72 7.02
N ALA A 77 6.66 -2.18 6.81
CA ALA A 77 7.65 -2.28 7.88
C ALA A 77 8.07 -0.89 8.39
N VAL A 78 8.16 0.09 7.49
CA VAL A 78 8.50 1.48 7.85
C VAL A 78 7.42 2.12 8.71
N ILE A 79 6.13 2.05 8.33
CA ILE A 79 5.04 2.62 9.15
C ILE A 79 4.94 1.93 10.50
N THR A 80 5.24 0.63 10.55
CA THR A 80 5.25 -0.17 11.77
C THR A 80 6.27 0.41 12.74
N ALA A 81 7.54 0.54 12.33
CA ALA A 81 8.57 1.09 13.19
C ALA A 81 8.38 2.59 13.49
N ALA A 82 7.93 3.39 12.53
CA ALA A 82 7.75 4.84 12.71
C ALA A 82 6.59 5.19 13.67
N ALA A 83 5.54 4.38 13.71
CA ALA A 83 4.39 4.58 14.58
C ALA A 83 4.58 4.02 16.00
N ALA A 84 5.63 3.24 16.24
CA ALA A 84 5.88 2.61 17.53
C ALA A 84 5.92 3.66 18.66
N GLY A 85 5.08 3.46 19.68
CA GLY A 85 4.98 4.36 20.84
C GLY A 85 4.34 5.72 20.54
N ASN A 86 3.85 5.97 19.33
CA ASN A 86 3.24 7.26 18.97
C ASN A 86 1.72 7.27 19.23
N ALA A 87 1.28 8.01 20.23
CA ALA A 87 -0.13 8.09 20.62
C ALA A 87 -1.04 8.80 19.59
N HIS A 88 -0.47 9.57 18.65
CA HIS A 88 -1.21 10.22 17.58
C HIS A 88 -1.63 9.24 16.49
N VAL A 89 -0.90 8.13 16.31
CA VAL A 89 -1.23 7.12 15.31
C VAL A 89 -2.36 6.23 15.82
N LYS A 90 -3.52 6.28 15.14
CA LYS A 90 -4.74 5.54 15.52
C LYS A 90 -4.91 4.24 14.77
N ALA A 91 -4.32 4.12 13.58
CA ALA A 91 -4.36 2.90 12.79
C ALA A 91 -3.14 2.77 11.87
N LEU A 92 -2.81 1.51 11.55
CA LEU A 92 -1.85 1.12 10.53
C LEU A 92 -2.60 0.34 9.43
N VAL A 93 -2.43 0.74 8.18
CA VAL A 93 -3.02 0.08 7.02
C VAL A 93 -1.90 -0.50 6.16
N TYR A 94 -1.99 -1.78 5.85
CA TYR A 94 -0.99 -2.53 5.10
C TYR A 94 -1.56 -2.88 3.72
N VAL A 95 -0.94 -2.35 2.66
CA VAL A 95 -1.35 -2.59 1.27
C VAL A 95 -0.31 -3.48 0.61
N ALA A 96 -0.63 -4.75 0.35
CA ALA A 96 0.33 -5.73 -0.18
C ALA A 96 1.69 -5.67 0.54
N ALA A 97 1.67 -5.48 1.86
CA ALA A 97 2.80 -4.99 2.63
C ALA A 97 3.37 -6.00 3.62
N PHE A 98 4.67 -5.87 3.89
CA PHE A 98 5.30 -6.59 4.98
C PHE A 98 4.78 -6.04 6.30
N ALA A 99 4.27 -6.94 7.15
CA ALA A 99 3.83 -6.62 8.50
C ALA A 99 4.67 -7.41 9.52
N PRO A 100 6.01 -7.21 9.55
CA PRO A 100 6.93 -8.06 10.29
C PRO A 100 6.58 -8.09 11.78
N ASP A 101 6.72 -9.26 12.41
CA ASP A 101 6.75 -9.34 13.87
C ASP A 101 8.08 -8.77 14.39
N ALA A 102 8.13 -8.41 15.69
CA ALA A 102 9.22 -7.61 16.31
C ALA A 102 10.66 -8.12 16.15
N ARG A 103 10.84 -9.32 15.57
CA ARG A 103 12.12 -10.02 15.43
C ARG A 103 12.40 -10.49 13.99
N GLU A 104 11.47 -10.30 13.05
CA GLU A 104 11.63 -10.75 11.66
C GLU A 104 12.40 -9.72 10.83
N LYS A 105 13.39 -10.16 10.03
CA LYS A 105 14.15 -9.28 9.13
C LYS A 105 13.45 -9.13 7.78
N ILE A 106 13.45 -7.92 7.21
CA ILE A 106 12.84 -7.68 5.88
C ILE A 106 13.52 -8.51 4.78
N GLY A 107 14.85 -8.62 4.81
CA GLY A 107 15.60 -9.48 3.89
C GLY A 107 15.25 -10.96 4.02
N GLU A 108 15.09 -11.45 5.26
CA GLU A 108 14.65 -12.84 5.51
C GLU A 108 13.22 -13.08 5.04
N LEU A 109 12.35 -12.06 5.08
CA LEU A 109 11.02 -12.14 4.49
C LEU A 109 11.08 -12.21 2.96
N LEU A 110 11.97 -11.46 2.31
CA LEU A 110 12.16 -11.53 0.86
C LEU A 110 12.71 -12.91 0.42
N ASP A 111 13.68 -13.46 1.15
CA ASP A 111 14.25 -14.79 0.87
C ASP A 111 13.22 -15.92 1.04
N LYS A 112 12.24 -15.74 1.95
CA LYS A 112 11.19 -16.72 2.24
C LYS A 112 10.23 -16.97 1.09
N TYR A 113 10.11 -16.04 0.13
CA TYR A 113 9.17 -16.18 -1.00
C TYR A 113 9.80 -16.81 -2.26
N GLY A 114 11.08 -17.18 -2.22
CA GLY A 114 11.78 -17.87 -3.31
C GLY A 114 11.94 -17.04 -4.59
N PRO A 115 12.46 -17.64 -5.67
CA PRO A 115 12.60 -16.96 -6.95
C PRO A 115 11.24 -16.50 -7.50
N SER A 116 11.15 -15.23 -7.88
CA SER A 116 9.95 -14.62 -8.45
C SER A 116 10.29 -13.85 -9.74
N ALA A 117 9.27 -13.56 -10.55
CA ALA A 117 9.43 -12.66 -11.70
C ALA A 117 10.00 -11.30 -11.28
N PHE A 118 9.62 -10.83 -10.08
CA PHE A 118 10.16 -9.61 -9.47
C PHE A 118 11.66 -9.74 -9.17
N SER A 119 12.10 -10.81 -8.48
CA SER A 119 13.52 -10.99 -8.17
C SER A 119 14.38 -11.19 -9.43
N ALA A 120 13.82 -11.80 -10.49
CA ALA A 120 14.47 -11.95 -11.79
C ALA A 120 14.52 -10.65 -12.63
N ALA A 121 13.79 -9.62 -12.21
CA ALA A 121 13.78 -8.30 -12.83
C ALA A 121 14.71 -7.30 -12.12
N LEU A 122 15.35 -7.68 -11.01
CA LEU A 122 16.36 -6.85 -10.36
C LEU A 122 17.59 -6.73 -11.27
N ALA A 123 18.01 -5.50 -11.53
CA ALA A 123 19.28 -5.21 -12.16
C ALA A 123 20.43 -5.53 -11.18
N PRO A 124 21.64 -5.84 -11.68
CA PRO A 124 22.83 -5.88 -10.83
C PRO A 124 22.98 -4.58 -10.03
N PRO A 125 23.48 -4.64 -8.78
CA PRO A 125 23.73 -3.44 -8.00
C PRO A 125 24.64 -2.46 -8.76
N ASP A 126 24.39 -1.16 -8.61
CA ASP A 126 25.32 -0.15 -9.10
C ASP A 126 26.62 -0.10 -8.25
N ALA A 127 27.56 0.75 -8.65
CA ALA A 127 28.84 0.89 -7.95
C ALA A 127 28.70 1.33 -6.48
N ALA A 128 27.57 1.95 -6.11
CA ALA A 128 27.27 2.36 -4.74
C ALA A 128 26.45 1.30 -3.97
N GLY A 129 26.19 0.14 -4.57
CA GLY A 129 25.47 -0.97 -3.94
C GLY A 129 23.95 -0.80 -3.91
N PHE A 130 23.41 0.05 -4.78
CA PHE A 130 21.98 0.26 -4.92
C PHE A 130 21.37 -0.67 -5.98
N LEU A 131 20.18 -1.17 -5.67
CA LEU A 131 19.41 -2.03 -6.56
C LEU A 131 18.35 -1.21 -7.32
N TYR A 132 18.09 -1.64 -8.55
CA TYR A 132 17.04 -1.11 -9.41
C TYR A 132 16.19 -2.25 -9.97
N ILE A 133 14.96 -1.93 -10.37
CA ILE A 133 14.18 -2.81 -11.25
C ILE A 133 14.54 -2.46 -12.68
N ASP A 134 14.85 -3.48 -13.49
CA ASP A 134 15.04 -3.35 -14.92
C ASP A 134 13.84 -2.63 -15.54
N ARG A 135 14.11 -1.46 -16.13
CA ARG A 135 13.09 -0.58 -16.70
C ARG A 135 12.27 -1.27 -17.78
N ALA A 136 12.87 -2.20 -18.53
CA ALA A 136 12.17 -2.95 -19.57
C ALA A 136 11.14 -3.93 -18.99
N LYS A 137 11.35 -4.39 -17.75
CA LYS A 137 10.50 -5.36 -17.05
C LYS A 137 9.56 -4.71 -16.03
N PHE A 138 9.75 -3.42 -15.73
CA PHE A 138 9.05 -2.70 -14.66
C PHE A 138 7.52 -2.78 -14.79
N HIS A 139 6.99 -2.60 -15.99
CA HIS A 139 5.54 -2.69 -16.23
C HIS A 139 5.00 -4.06 -15.84
N ASP A 140 5.63 -5.14 -16.30
CA ASP A 140 5.15 -6.51 -16.07
C ASP A 140 5.25 -6.97 -14.61
N VAL A 141 6.24 -6.47 -13.87
CA VAL A 141 6.57 -6.98 -12.52
C VAL A 141 6.18 -6.05 -11.37
N VAL A 142 5.95 -4.76 -11.63
CA VAL A 142 5.60 -3.76 -10.60
C VAL A 142 4.29 -3.04 -10.92
N ALA A 143 4.07 -2.66 -12.17
CA ALA A 143 3.04 -1.68 -12.55
C ALA A 143 2.03 -2.25 -13.57
N LYS A 144 1.73 -3.54 -13.48
CA LYS A 144 0.97 -4.25 -14.51
C LYS A 144 -0.44 -3.71 -14.73
N ASP A 145 -1.02 -3.13 -13.68
CA ASP A 145 -2.40 -2.64 -13.67
C ASP A 145 -2.53 -1.18 -14.15
N VAL A 146 -1.42 -0.50 -14.49
CA VAL A 146 -1.45 0.86 -15.04
C VAL A 146 -1.11 0.87 -16.53
N SER A 147 -1.40 1.99 -17.19
CA SER A 147 -1.07 2.18 -18.60
C SER A 147 0.44 2.10 -18.83
N LEU A 148 0.86 1.70 -20.04
CA LEU A 148 2.28 1.67 -20.39
C LEU A 148 2.95 3.04 -20.26
N ALA A 149 2.22 4.12 -20.56
CA ALA A 149 2.73 5.48 -20.42
C ALA A 149 3.02 5.82 -18.95
N GLU A 150 2.10 5.49 -18.05
CA GLU A 150 2.28 5.69 -16.61
C GLU A 150 3.40 4.81 -16.06
N ALA A 151 3.42 3.53 -16.43
CA ALA A 151 4.48 2.60 -16.02
C ALA A 151 5.87 3.08 -16.46
N ARG A 152 5.99 3.72 -17.63
CA ARG A 152 7.25 4.33 -18.08
C ARG A 152 7.68 5.49 -17.22
N VAL A 153 6.73 6.33 -16.76
CA VAL A 153 7.01 7.41 -15.82
C VAL A 153 7.47 6.82 -14.49
N MET A 154 6.71 5.85 -13.93
CA MET A 154 7.07 5.17 -12.69
C MET A 154 8.44 4.49 -12.75
N ALA A 155 8.75 3.82 -13.87
CA ALA A 155 10.07 3.20 -14.08
C ALA A 155 11.20 4.23 -14.19
N ALA A 156 10.89 5.46 -14.63
CA ALA A 156 11.84 6.57 -14.72
C ALA A 156 12.03 7.30 -13.37
N THR A 157 10.98 7.36 -12.55
CA THR A 157 11.00 7.98 -11.22
C THR A 157 11.30 6.99 -10.10
N GLN A 158 11.47 5.70 -10.41
CA GLN A 158 11.82 4.67 -9.44
C GLN A 158 13.00 5.13 -8.57
N LYS A 159 12.88 4.91 -7.27
CA LYS A 159 13.97 5.21 -6.33
C LYS A 159 14.76 3.95 -6.07
N PRO A 160 16.07 3.92 -6.32
CA PRO A 160 16.87 2.76 -5.97
C PRO A 160 16.83 2.51 -4.46
N ILE A 161 16.94 1.24 -4.06
CA ILE A 161 17.08 0.85 -2.65
C ILE A 161 18.50 0.35 -2.37
N ALA A 162 19.09 0.80 -1.27
CA ALA A 162 20.40 0.31 -0.86
C ALA A 162 20.30 -1.18 -0.51
N GLY A 163 21.15 -2.03 -1.10
CA GLY A 163 21.16 -3.47 -0.80
C GLY A 163 21.41 -3.74 0.69
N ALA A 164 22.24 -2.91 1.34
CA ALA A 164 22.49 -2.97 2.78
C ALA A 164 21.24 -2.65 3.65
N GLY A 165 20.30 -1.87 3.12
CA GLY A 165 19.04 -1.49 3.79
C GLY A 165 18.04 -2.64 3.90
N LEU A 166 18.17 -3.67 3.05
CA LEU A 166 17.35 -4.88 3.09
C LEU A 166 17.86 -5.92 4.13
N GLY A 167 19.03 -5.71 4.75
CA GLY A 167 19.75 -6.78 5.47
C GLY A 167 20.36 -6.49 6.84
N ARG A 168 20.13 -5.34 7.50
CA ARG A 168 20.65 -5.10 8.87
C ARG A 168 19.65 -5.48 9.99
N PRO A 169 20.13 -5.95 11.17
CA PRO A 169 19.26 -6.27 12.30
C PRO A 169 18.50 -5.04 12.83
N PHE A 170 17.24 -5.24 13.22
CA PHE A 170 16.43 -4.22 13.88
C PHE A 170 17.03 -3.80 15.23
N PRO A 171 16.91 -2.52 15.63
CA PRO A 171 17.19 -2.13 17.00
C PRO A 171 16.23 -2.84 17.97
N ARG A 172 16.78 -3.43 19.03
CA ARG A 172 16.02 -4.11 20.09
C ARG A 172 15.21 -3.07 20.87
N GLY A 173 13.91 -3.31 21.10
CA GLY A 173 13.14 -2.59 22.12
C GLY A 173 11.70 -2.17 21.81
N ILE A 174 11.11 -2.54 20.67
CA ILE A 174 9.75 -2.08 20.32
C ILE A 174 8.68 -3.05 20.84
N SER A 175 7.82 -2.57 21.74
CA SER A 175 6.58 -3.24 22.16
C SER A 175 5.37 -2.62 21.46
N TRP A 176 4.45 -3.48 20.99
CA TRP A 176 3.34 -3.12 20.11
C TRP A 176 2.00 -3.04 20.86
N PRO A 177 1.11 -2.06 20.56
CA PRO A 177 -0.31 -2.18 20.90
C PRO A 177 -1.02 -3.20 19.99
N ARG A 178 -2.17 -3.71 20.47
CA ARG A 178 -2.94 -4.85 19.93
C ARG A 178 -3.20 -4.73 18.40
N LYS A 179 -2.61 -5.63 17.60
CA LYS A 179 -2.69 -5.72 16.13
C LYS A 179 -3.99 -6.43 15.71
N ILE A 180 -4.82 -5.81 14.86
CA ILE A 180 -5.90 -6.50 14.14
C ILE A 180 -5.26 -7.16 12.91
N ARG A 181 -5.07 -8.48 12.94
CA ARG A 181 -4.66 -9.27 11.76
C ARG A 181 -5.90 -9.57 10.91
N PRO A 182 -5.88 -9.39 9.57
CA PRO A 182 -6.80 -10.11 8.71
C PRO A 182 -6.53 -11.62 8.91
N SER A 183 -7.56 -12.41 9.20
CA SER A 183 -7.41 -13.85 9.36
C SER A 183 -6.97 -14.47 8.03
N ASN A 184 -6.01 -15.39 8.10
CA ASN A 184 -5.62 -16.24 6.97
C ASN A 184 -6.84 -17.00 6.44
N ARG A 185 -7.44 -16.51 5.36
CA ARG A 185 -8.11 -17.36 4.37
C ARG A 185 -7.34 -17.24 3.08
N SER A 186 -7.00 -18.40 2.55
CA SER A 186 -6.44 -18.66 1.23
C SER A 186 -6.94 -17.66 0.21
N PHE A 187 -6.04 -16.88 -0.37
CA PHE A 187 -6.30 -16.04 -1.53
C PHE A 187 -6.27 -16.92 -2.79
N SER A 188 -7.28 -17.78 -2.92
CA SER A 188 -7.64 -18.38 -4.20
C SER A 188 -9.15 -18.48 -4.26
N ASP A 189 -9.69 -17.94 -5.35
CA ASP A 189 -11.05 -18.05 -5.85
C ASP A 189 -12.11 -17.05 -5.35
N SER A 190 -12.63 -16.32 -6.34
CA SER A 190 -13.88 -15.54 -6.41
C SER A 190 -13.93 -14.16 -5.73
N TRP A 191 -13.75 -13.11 -6.54
CA TRP A 191 -14.37 -11.80 -6.29
C TRP A 191 -15.77 -11.77 -6.92
N PRO A 192 -16.84 -11.45 -6.18
CA PRO A 192 -18.13 -11.12 -6.77
C PRO A 192 -18.08 -9.75 -7.44
N ASN A 193 -18.54 -9.69 -8.68
CA ASN A 193 -18.71 -8.48 -9.49
C ASN A 193 -19.82 -7.56 -8.91
N GLU A 194 -19.54 -6.76 -7.89
CA GLU A 194 -20.52 -5.77 -7.40
C GLU A 194 -19.89 -4.42 -7.02
N TRP A 195 -19.11 -3.81 -7.93
CA TRP A 195 -18.78 -2.37 -7.87
C TRP A 195 -18.71 -1.74 -9.28
N ALA A 196 -19.75 -1.96 -10.09
CA ALA A 196 -19.96 -1.18 -11.32
C ALA A 196 -20.76 0.11 -11.00
N PRO A 197 -20.45 1.25 -11.65
CA PRO A 197 -20.94 2.56 -11.25
C PRO A 197 -22.43 2.75 -11.51
N ILE A 198 -23.08 3.42 -10.55
CA ILE A 198 -24.48 3.87 -10.57
C ILE A 198 -24.74 4.70 -11.84
N ARG A 199 -25.54 4.18 -12.77
CA ARG A 199 -26.14 4.98 -13.86
C ARG A 199 -27.51 5.53 -13.43
N PRO A 200 -27.93 6.70 -13.94
CA PRO A 200 -29.17 7.33 -13.50
C PRO A 200 -30.41 6.57 -13.99
N ARG A 201 -31.39 6.42 -13.09
CA ARG A 201 -32.69 5.81 -13.35
C ARG A 201 -33.47 6.62 -14.39
N SER A 202 -33.88 5.99 -15.49
CA SER A 202 -35.07 6.41 -16.24
C SER A 202 -36.16 5.34 -16.14
N SER A 203 -37.27 5.81 -15.61
CA SER A 203 -38.61 5.25 -15.37
C SER A 203 -39.25 4.31 -16.40
N ARG A 204 -40.13 3.43 -15.84
CA ARG A 204 -41.41 2.81 -16.33
C ARG A 204 -41.34 1.27 -16.40
N VAL A 205 -41.93 0.49 -15.47
CA VAL A 205 -43.39 0.18 -15.24
C VAL A 205 -43.94 -0.61 -16.46
N THR A 206 -44.30 -1.90 -16.46
CA THR A 206 -45.28 -2.71 -15.67
C THR A 206 -45.13 -4.25 -15.81
N CYS A 207 -45.39 -5.02 -14.73
CA CYS A 207 -46.29 -6.20 -14.50
C CYS A 207 -46.55 -7.39 -15.51
N PRO A 208 -47.08 -8.57 -15.05
CA PRO A 208 -46.63 -9.92 -15.42
C PRO A 208 -47.75 -10.89 -15.96
N LEU A 209 -47.42 -12.20 -16.02
CA LEU A 209 -48.24 -13.44 -16.28
C LEU A 209 -47.96 -14.06 -17.68
N SER A 210 -47.68 -15.37 -17.83
CA SER A 210 -48.51 -16.51 -17.43
C SER A 210 -47.83 -17.89 -17.61
N ARG A 211 -48.23 -18.86 -16.77
CA ARG A 211 -48.39 -20.35 -16.89
C ARG A 211 -47.66 -21.11 -18.01
N ILE A 212 -47.15 -22.33 -17.77
CA ILE A 212 -47.93 -23.60 -17.78
C ILE A 212 -47.15 -24.76 -17.09
N ARG A 213 -47.87 -25.62 -16.35
CA ARG A 213 -47.46 -26.93 -15.76
C ARG A 213 -47.66 -28.10 -16.74
N LYS A 214 -46.92 -29.22 -16.56
CA LYS A 214 -47.38 -30.64 -16.44
C LYS A 214 -46.15 -31.58 -16.45
N LYS A 215 -45.82 -32.29 -15.36
CA LYS A 215 -46.19 -33.67 -14.95
C LYS A 215 -45.67 -34.81 -15.87
N SER A 216 -44.74 -35.61 -15.33
CA SER A 216 -44.33 -37.01 -15.65
C SER A 216 -45.53 -37.99 -15.72
N PRO A 217 -45.42 -39.29 -16.10
CA PRO A 217 -44.23 -40.17 -16.10
C PRO A 217 -44.09 -41.21 -17.25
N ASN A 218 -42.91 -41.84 -17.35
CA ASN A 218 -42.68 -43.29 -17.26
C ASN A 218 -41.20 -43.55 -16.99
#